data_AF-A0AAD9XSI7-F1
#
_entry.id   AF-A0AAD9XSI7-F1
#
_cell.length_a   1.000
_cell.length_b   1.000
_cell.length_c   1.000
_cell.angle_alpha   90.00
_cell.angle_beta   90.00
_cell.angle_gamma   90.00
#
_symmetry.space_group_name_H-M   'P 1'
#
loop_
_entity.id
_entity.type
_entity.pdbx_description
1 polymer ?
#
loop_
_entity_poly.entity_id
_entity_poly.type
_entity_poly.pdbx_seq_one_letter_code
_entity_poly.pdbx_strand_id
1 'polypeptide(L)'
;MLSTTPEEPQLQNGDASAEHTPKHQPDADLTAEVTSETAIQSPSSERTPRKPELRKDEGNRTFTMRELLSELKSDEGEDSISPDSQESAQQHVMEQNNAVMELINSVMGVDEEGRSRQRILTFAAKRYASAIARNPHDHEALYNWALVLQESADNVSPDSTSPTKDALLEEACKKYDEATSLLPTLHDAYYNWAIAISDRAKMRGRTKEAEELWKQATNNYEKAVQLNWNSPQALNNWGLALQELSAIVPAREKQTIVRTAISKFRSAIQLQFDFHRAIYNLGTVLYALAEDTLRTGGTLNAKEVSPNELYSQSAIYIAVAHALKPSYSVYSSALRLVRSMLPLPHLKVGYLMAAPVGSLVAPHSDWKRSQFVLNHEGLQQVSKVEQKQAPGSLSGRSGEFGDKKAIRVDVRDIVSVSACADLTLPPGAGLCIDTVHGPVFLVADSWESLDGWVDAIRLVYTIYARGKVDVLASIITG
;
A
#
# COMPACT_ATOMS: atom_id res chain seq x y z
N MET A 1 -52.51 -34.02 22.93
CA MET A 1 -53.78 -33.32 22.65
C MET A 1 -53.70 -31.96 23.31
N LEU A 2 -53.62 -30.89 22.52
CA LEU A 2 -53.96 -29.53 22.93
C LEU A 2 -54.00 -28.68 21.65
N SER A 3 -55.24 -28.38 21.26
CA SER A 3 -55.64 -27.34 20.32
C SER A 3 -55.68 -26.02 21.10
N THR A 4 -55.19 -24.93 20.49
CA THR A 4 -55.75 -23.56 20.53
C THR A 4 -54.79 -22.56 19.89
N THR A 5 -55.12 -22.10 18.68
CA THR A 5 -54.98 -20.70 18.21
C THR A 5 -56.19 -19.88 18.74
N PRO A 6 -56.28 -18.52 18.69
CA PRO A 6 -55.77 -17.52 17.72
C PRO A 6 -55.05 -16.32 18.40
N GLU A 7 -54.58 -15.22 17.78
CA GLU A 7 -55.22 -14.25 16.87
C GLU A 7 -54.21 -13.16 16.42
N GLU A 8 -54.41 -12.59 15.22
CA GLU A 8 -53.65 -11.46 14.61
C GLU A 8 -53.98 -10.09 15.25
N PRO A 9 -53.35 -8.99 14.78
CA PRO A 9 -54.10 -8.14 13.84
C PRO A 9 -53.31 -7.58 12.64
N GLN A 10 -53.98 -7.56 11.47
CA GLN A 10 -53.72 -6.69 10.32
C GLN A 10 -54.34 -5.28 10.57
N LEU A 11 -53.84 -4.17 10.03
CA LEU A 11 -54.08 -3.55 8.69
C LEU A 11 -53.44 -2.13 8.80
N GLN A 12 -52.99 -1.40 7.76
CA GLN A 12 -53.81 -0.95 6.64
C GLN A 12 -52.94 -0.22 5.57
N ASN A 13 -53.34 -0.41 4.31
CA ASN A 13 -52.81 0.20 3.09
C ASN A 13 -53.11 1.70 2.96
N GLY A 14 -52.31 2.38 2.13
CA GLY A 14 -52.63 3.65 1.48
C GLY A 14 -51.83 3.81 0.19
N ASP A 15 -52.53 3.75 -0.93
CA ASP A 15 -52.01 3.69 -2.31
C ASP A 15 -52.16 5.05 -3.03
N ALA A 16 -51.50 5.17 -4.19
CA ALA A 16 -51.74 6.09 -5.31
C ALA A 16 -50.93 7.40 -5.48
N SER A 17 -50.00 7.33 -6.45
CA SER A 17 -49.95 8.12 -7.70
C SER A 17 -49.71 9.64 -7.69
N ALA A 18 -48.59 10.09 -8.30
CA ALA A 18 -48.60 10.93 -9.52
C ALA A 18 -47.19 11.33 -10.01
N GLU A 19 -47.05 11.21 -11.32
CA GLU A 19 -46.07 11.71 -12.30
C GLU A 19 -45.24 12.96 -11.95
N HIS A 20 -43.94 12.93 -12.26
CA HIS A 20 -43.34 13.85 -13.24
C HIS A 20 -41.91 13.43 -13.65
N THR A 21 -41.72 13.16 -14.95
CA THR A 21 -40.44 13.33 -15.67
C THR A 21 -40.45 14.73 -16.32
N PRO A 22 -39.27 15.35 -16.59
CA PRO A 22 -38.53 15.15 -17.86
C PRO A 22 -36.99 15.07 -17.68
N LYS A 23 -36.25 14.18 -18.36
CA LYS A 23 -35.62 14.32 -19.71
C LYS A 23 -34.86 15.64 -19.96
N HIS A 24 -33.52 15.62 -19.98
CA HIS A 24 -32.69 15.64 -21.21
C HIS A 24 -31.17 15.79 -20.91
N GLN A 25 -30.40 15.03 -21.68
CA GLN A 25 -28.94 14.93 -21.86
C GLN A 25 -28.46 16.00 -22.91
N PRO A 26 -27.20 15.98 -23.40
CA PRO A 26 -25.91 16.44 -22.86
C PRO A 26 -25.26 17.52 -23.79
N ASP A 27 -24.01 17.93 -23.54
CA ASP A 27 -22.97 18.36 -24.53
C ASP A 27 -21.81 19.03 -23.75
N ALA A 28 -20.57 18.52 -23.74
CA ALA A 28 -19.56 18.42 -24.81
C ALA A 28 -18.57 19.63 -24.82
N ASP A 29 -17.39 19.34 -24.25
CA ASP A 29 -16.05 19.49 -24.86
C ASP A 29 -15.31 20.85 -24.93
N LEU A 30 -13.97 20.70 -24.94
CA LEU A 30 -12.89 21.63 -25.36
C LEU A 30 -12.05 22.37 -24.28
N THR A 31 -10.94 21.72 -23.93
CA THR A 31 -9.52 22.15 -24.07
C THR A 31 -9.18 23.63 -24.27
N ALA A 32 -8.20 24.14 -23.52
CA ALA A 32 -6.95 24.76 -24.05
C ALA A 32 -6.02 25.30 -22.94
N GLU A 33 -4.72 25.16 -23.21
CA GLU A 33 -3.55 25.71 -22.52
C GLU A 33 -3.53 27.26 -22.47
N VAL A 34 -2.72 27.84 -21.56
CA VAL A 34 -1.53 28.67 -21.86
C VAL A 34 -1.07 29.46 -20.61
N THR A 35 0.25 29.51 -20.52
CA THR A 35 1.18 30.22 -19.63
C THR A 35 1.02 31.74 -19.48
N SER A 36 1.53 32.29 -18.35
CA SER A 36 2.55 33.37 -18.25
C SER A 36 2.27 34.49 -17.23
N GLU A 37 3.40 35.00 -16.73
CA GLU A 37 3.66 35.95 -15.64
C GLU A 37 3.10 37.37 -15.88
N THR A 38 2.75 38.10 -14.81
CA THR A 38 3.41 39.39 -14.43
C THR A 38 2.84 39.98 -13.13
N ALA A 39 3.68 40.78 -12.47
CA ALA A 39 3.53 41.34 -11.14
C ALA A 39 2.71 42.65 -11.06
N ILE A 40 2.33 43.03 -9.82
CA ILE A 40 2.52 44.35 -9.16
C ILE A 40 1.29 44.81 -8.31
N GLN A 41 1.60 45.15 -7.04
CA GLN A 41 0.98 46.10 -6.09
C GLN A 41 -0.27 45.75 -5.24
N SER A 42 -0.06 45.90 -3.93
CA SER A 42 -1.04 46.05 -2.83
C SER A 42 -1.72 47.43 -2.87
N PRO A 43 -2.87 47.65 -2.19
CA PRO A 43 -2.79 48.05 -0.76
C PRO A 43 -3.96 47.58 0.16
N SER A 44 -3.61 47.54 1.46
CA SER A 44 -4.35 47.80 2.71
C SER A 44 -5.87 47.53 2.89
N SER A 45 -6.12 46.82 4.01
CA SER A 45 -7.16 47.01 5.04
C SER A 45 -8.64 46.84 4.70
N GLU A 46 -9.28 45.79 5.22
CA GLU A 46 -10.17 45.84 6.41
C GLU A 46 -10.71 44.44 6.76
N ARG A 47 -10.79 44.15 8.07
CA ARG A 47 -11.19 42.86 8.65
C ARG A 47 -12.72 42.76 8.76
N THR A 48 -13.30 41.65 8.30
CA THR A 48 -14.50 41.01 8.91
C THR A 48 -14.44 39.50 8.66
N PRO A 49 -14.57 38.62 9.66
CA PRO A 49 -14.49 37.18 9.45
C PRO A 49 -15.87 36.63 9.05
N ARG A 50 -16.02 36.17 7.81
CA ARG A 50 -17.10 35.26 7.41
C ARG A 50 -16.55 33.82 7.40
N LYS A 51 -17.19 32.93 8.17
CA LYS A 51 -16.99 31.48 8.10
C LYS A 51 -17.20 30.98 6.67
N PRO A 52 -16.35 30.07 6.15
CA PRO A 52 -16.73 29.24 5.03
C PRO A 52 -16.89 27.77 5.45
N GLU A 53 -18.02 27.21 5.02
CA GLU A 53 -18.33 25.79 4.96
C GLU A 53 -17.33 25.08 4.03
N LEU A 54 -16.82 23.91 4.45
CA LEU A 54 -15.93 23.07 3.66
C LEU A 54 -16.75 22.17 2.73
N ARG A 55 -16.60 22.41 1.42
CA ARG A 55 -16.97 21.45 0.36
C ARG A 55 -15.90 20.36 0.27
N LYS A 56 -16.35 19.14 -0.01
CA LYS A 56 -15.55 17.94 -0.29
C LYS A 56 -14.89 18.06 -1.67
N ASP A 57 -13.56 18.04 -1.69
CA ASP A 57 -12.68 17.31 -2.61
C ASP A 57 -11.28 17.92 -2.49
N GLU A 58 -10.30 17.16 -2.02
CA GLU A 58 -8.89 17.27 -2.45
C GLU A 58 -8.07 16.12 -1.83
N GLY A 59 -7.38 15.37 -2.70
CA GLY A 59 -6.50 14.28 -2.32
C GLY A 59 -5.19 14.76 -1.69
N ASN A 60 -4.59 13.88 -0.89
CA ASN A 60 -3.33 14.04 -0.15
C ASN A 60 -2.27 14.90 -0.86
N ARG A 61 -2.10 16.13 -0.36
CA ARG A 61 -0.95 17.00 -0.67
C ARG A 61 0.15 16.76 0.37
N THR A 62 1.35 16.41 -0.07
CA THR A 62 2.55 16.43 0.79
C THR A 62 2.99 17.88 0.94
N PHE A 63 2.95 18.42 2.16
CA PHE A 63 3.44 19.77 2.41
C PHE A 63 4.97 19.79 2.42
N THR A 64 5.56 20.75 1.70
CA THR A 64 6.99 21.04 1.82
C THR A 64 7.22 21.99 3.00
N MET A 65 8.37 21.90 3.68
CA MET A 65 8.69 22.73 4.86
C MET A 65 8.54 24.25 4.64
N ARG A 66 8.53 24.69 3.37
CA ARG A 66 8.30 26.07 2.95
C ARG A 66 6.86 26.54 3.16
N GLU A 67 5.88 25.64 3.09
CA GLU A 67 4.44 25.94 3.17
C GLU A 67 3.97 26.09 4.64
N LEU A 68 4.50 25.25 5.53
CA LEU A 68 4.20 25.28 6.99
C LEU A 68 4.70 26.55 7.70
N LEU A 69 5.72 27.23 7.16
CA LEU A 69 6.32 28.42 7.78
C LEU A 69 5.46 29.70 7.64
N SER A 70 4.32 29.64 6.94
CA SER A 70 3.46 30.80 6.68
C SER A 70 2.28 30.97 7.66
N GLU A 71 1.92 29.94 8.43
CA GLU A 71 0.67 29.93 9.22
C GLU A 71 0.82 30.30 10.71
N LEU A 72 2.03 30.42 11.26
CA LEU A 72 2.23 30.72 12.68
C LEU A 72 2.33 32.24 12.95
N LYS A 73 1.17 32.91 13.00
CA LYS A 73 1.01 34.20 13.68
C LYS A 73 -0.31 34.26 14.43
N SER A 74 -0.19 34.18 15.76
CA SER A 74 -1.07 34.65 16.85
C SER A 74 -1.61 33.55 17.76
N ASP A 75 -1.07 33.44 18.97
CA ASP A 75 -1.82 33.76 20.21
C ASP A 75 -0.89 33.62 21.42
N GLU A 76 -0.97 34.58 22.35
CA GLU A 76 -0.32 34.53 23.67
C GLU A 76 -1.41 34.38 24.72
N GLY A 77 -1.24 33.41 25.63
CA GLY A 77 -2.05 33.24 26.82
C GLY A 77 -1.19 32.63 27.92
N GLU A 78 -0.98 33.41 29.00
CA GLU A 78 -0.30 33.02 30.23
C GLU A 78 -1.24 32.25 31.15
N ASP A 79 -0.74 31.22 31.83
CA ASP A 79 -1.24 30.83 33.15
C ASP A 79 -0.17 30.10 33.98
N SER A 80 -0.15 30.40 35.27
CA SER A 80 0.89 30.10 36.27
C SER A 80 0.61 28.83 37.10
N ILE A 81 1.64 28.00 37.38
CA ILE A 81 1.61 26.89 38.37
C ILE A 81 2.98 26.78 39.10
N SER A 82 2.95 26.25 40.34
CA SER A 82 3.93 26.28 41.45
C SER A 82 5.38 25.73 41.23
N PRO A 83 6.39 26.18 42.01
CA PRO A 83 7.78 26.32 41.51
C PRO A 83 8.75 25.14 41.73
N ASP A 84 8.75 24.48 42.90
CA ASP A 84 9.99 23.79 43.35
C ASP A 84 10.25 22.40 42.72
N SER A 85 9.22 21.66 42.30
CA SER A 85 9.40 20.40 41.56
C SER A 85 9.46 20.62 40.04
N GLN A 86 8.94 21.75 39.54
CA GLN A 86 8.98 22.12 38.13
C GLN A 86 10.34 22.71 37.73
N GLU A 87 11.00 23.47 38.59
CA GLU A 87 12.31 24.08 38.26
C GLU A 87 13.38 23.04 37.91
N SER A 88 13.49 21.96 38.68
CA SER A 88 14.48 20.90 38.42
C SER A 88 14.19 20.12 37.12
N ALA A 89 12.91 19.85 36.83
CA ALA A 89 12.50 19.19 35.60
C ALA A 89 12.67 20.09 34.38
N GLN A 90 12.35 21.39 34.52
CA GLN A 90 12.54 22.39 33.47
C GLN A 90 14.03 22.65 33.17
N GLN A 91 14.89 22.68 34.19
CA GLN A 91 16.34 22.78 34.01
C GLN A 91 16.89 21.58 33.23
N HIS A 92 16.49 20.37 33.59
CA HIS A 92 16.92 19.16 32.88
C HIS A 92 16.46 19.13 31.41
N VAL A 93 15.20 19.51 31.13
CA VAL A 93 14.69 19.62 29.75
C VAL A 93 15.46 20.68 28.96
N MET A 94 15.82 21.80 29.58
CA MET A 94 16.60 22.85 28.95
C MET A 94 18.04 22.41 28.64
N GLU A 95 18.69 21.68 29.55
CA GLU A 95 20.01 21.08 29.32
C GLU A 95 19.98 20.06 28.17
N GLN A 96 18.97 19.18 28.14
CA GLN A 96 18.79 18.23 27.04
C GLN A 96 18.59 18.95 25.69
N ASN A 97 17.72 19.95 25.65
CA ASN A 97 17.47 20.74 24.43
C ASN A 97 18.73 21.49 23.97
N ASN A 98 19.58 21.95 24.89
CA ASN A 98 20.86 22.56 24.56
C ASN A 98 21.83 21.54 23.92
N ALA A 99 21.93 20.33 24.47
CA ALA A 99 22.75 19.26 23.89
C ALA A 99 22.28 18.87 22.48
N VAL A 100 20.96 18.76 22.26
CA VAL A 100 20.37 18.52 20.93
C VAL A 100 20.72 19.65 19.95
N MET A 101 20.71 20.90 20.42
CA MET A 101 21.12 22.03 19.60
C MET A 101 22.61 22.02 19.24
N GLU A 102 23.48 21.59 20.14
CA GLU A 102 24.91 21.41 19.85
C GLU A 102 25.15 20.33 18.77
N LEU A 103 24.40 19.22 18.83
CA LEU A 103 24.42 18.19 17.79
C LEU A 103 24.02 18.76 16.43
N ILE A 104 22.91 19.50 16.34
CA ILE A 104 22.47 20.10 15.06
C ILE A 104 23.46 21.14 14.54
N ASN A 105 24.07 21.94 15.41
CA ASN A 105 25.02 22.98 15.03
C ASN A 105 26.35 22.41 14.52
N SER A 106 26.72 21.19 14.93
CA SER A 106 27.98 20.55 14.55
C SER A 106 27.90 19.79 13.22
N VAL A 107 26.70 19.61 12.65
CA VAL A 107 26.54 19.02 11.31
C VAL A 107 27.15 19.93 10.25
N MET A 108 28.05 19.39 9.43
CA MET A 108 28.55 20.06 8.24
C MET A 108 28.08 19.33 6.99
N GLY A 109 27.29 20.01 6.16
CA GLY A 109 26.86 19.47 4.87
C GLY A 109 28.03 19.27 3.90
N VAL A 110 27.96 18.19 3.11
CA VAL A 110 29.04 17.74 2.21
C VAL A 110 29.32 18.76 1.09
N ASP A 111 28.27 19.40 0.56
CA ASP A 111 28.33 20.40 -0.50
C ASP A 111 27.70 21.74 -0.08
N GLU A 112 27.69 22.73 -0.98
CA GLU A 112 27.06 24.03 -0.70
C GLU A 112 25.56 23.92 -0.42
N GLU A 113 24.88 23.00 -1.12
CA GLU A 113 23.45 22.77 -0.94
C GLU A 113 23.17 22.18 0.45
N GLY A 114 23.93 21.17 0.87
CA GLY A 114 23.87 20.57 2.20
C GLY A 114 24.21 21.57 3.30
N ARG A 115 25.22 22.44 3.10
CA ARG A 115 25.50 23.55 4.03
C ARG A 115 24.34 24.53 4.12
N SER A 116 23.72 24.87 2.99
CA SER A 116 22.55 25.75 2.94
C SER A 116 21.35 25.14 3.65
N ARG A 117 21.05 23.86 3.36
CA ARG A 117 20.03 23.06 4.04
C ARG A 117 20.28 23.03 5.55
N GLN A 118 21.52 22.79 5.99
CA GLN A 118 21.82 22.75 7.41
C GLN A 118 21.54 24.08 8.11
N ARG A 119 21.87 25.22 7.50
CA ARG A 119 21.56 26.53 8.08
C ARG A 119 20.05 26.72 8.31
N ILE A 120 19.24 26.25 7.36
CA ILE A 120 17.76 26.29 7.47
C ILE A 120 17.29 25.36 8.58
N LEU A 121 17.82 24.13 8.64
CA LEU A 121 17.48 23.14 9.68
C LEU A 121 17.86 23.64 11.08
N THR A 122 19.05 24.19 11.25
CA THR A 122 19.50 24.81 12.49
C THR A 122 18.58 25.97 12.91
N PHE A 123 18.17 26.81 11.97
CA PHE A 123 17.23 27.89 12.26
C PHE A 123 15.86 27.36 12.70
N ALA A 124 15.33 26.35 12.02
CA ALA A 124 14.07 25.70 12.39
C ALA A 124 14.15 25.04 13.77
N ALA A 125 15.21 24.29 14.05
CA ALA A 125 15.45 23.66 15.36
C ALA A 125 15.44 24.68 16.51
N LYS A 126 16.10 25.84 16.35
CA LYS A 126 16.06 26.92 17.35
C LYS A 126 14.64 27.41 17.62
N ARG A 127 13.81 27.51 16.57
CA ARG A 127 12.41 27.94 16.72
C ARG A 127 11.58 26.89 17.46
N TYR A 128 11.74 25.61 17.14
CA TYR A 128 11.04 24.54 17.84
C TYR A 128 11.50 24.39 19.29
N ALA A 129 12.81 24.48 19.55
CA ALA A 129 13.35 24.53 20.90
C ALA A 129 12.75 25.67 21.73
N SER A 130 12.64 26.87 21.15
CA SER A 130 12.01 28.02 21.81
C SER A 130 10.48 27.88 21.97
N ALA A 131 9.81 27.19 21.05
CA ALA A 131 8.38 26.88 21.19
C ALA A 131 8.15 25.92 22.36
N ILE A 132 8.94 24.84 22.45
CA ILE A 132 8.84 23.83 23.52
C ILE A 132 9.24 24.42 24.88
N ALA A 133 10.23 25.31 24.93
CA ALA A 133 10.58 26.01 26.17
C ALA A 133 9.43 26.89 26.70
N ARG A 134 8.60 27.45 25.82
CA ARG A 134 7.41 28.23 26.19
C ARG A 134 6.20 27.36 26.47
N ASN A 135 6.04 26.27 25.71
CA ASN A 135 4.96 25.31 25.85
C ASN A 135 5.51 23.87 25.73
N PRO A 136 5.83 23.21 26.85
CA PRO A 136 6.33 21.83 26.84
C PRO A 136 5.32 20.80 26.30
N HIS A 137 4.04 21.16 26.19
CA HIS A 137 2.98 20.30 25.68
C HIS A 137 2.68 20.52 24.18
N ASP A 138 3.53 21.27 23.47
CA ASP A 138 3.44 21.46 22.03
C ASP A 138 3.95 20.21 21.27
N HIS A 139 3.06 19.25 21.08
CA HIS A 139 3.36 18.00 20.35
C HIS A 139 3.75 18.24 18.89
N GLU A 140 3.28 19.33 18.27
CA GLU A 140 3.58 19.66 16.88
C GLU A 140 5.00 20.20 16.75
N ALA A 141 5.44 21.06 17.68
CA ALA A 141 6.83 21.49 17.75
C ALA A 141 7.78 20.32 18.00
N LEU A 142 7.41 19.37 18.88
CA LEU A 142 8.20 18.15 19.13
C LEU A 142 8.30 17.26 17.89
N TYR A 143 7.17 16.98 17.22
CA TYR A 143 7.13 16.22 15.97
C TYR A 143 7.97 16.87 14.87
N ASN A 144 7.82 18.17 14.66
CA ASN A 144 8.56 18.89 13.62
C ASN A 144 10.06 19.00 13.95
N TRP A 145 10.42 19.10 15.23
CA TRP A 145 11.83 19.05 15.62
C TRP A 145 12.45 17.67 15.36
N ALA A 146 11.70 16.58 15.61
CA ALA A 146 12.13 15.23 15.27
C ALA A 146 12.40 15.08 13.76
N LEU A 147 11.54 15.65 12.90
CA LEU A 147 11.77 15.70 11.45
C LEU A 147 13.04 16.46 11.08
N VAL A 148 13.28 17.62 11.70
CA VAL A 148 14.50 18.41 11.49
C VAL A 148 15.76 17.63 11.89
N LEU A 149 15.68 16.84 12.97
CA LEU A 149 16.76 15.97 13.42
C LEU A 149 17.04 14.85 12.42
N GLN A 150 16.01 14.18 11.88
CA GLN A 150 16.19 13.17 10.82
C GLN A 150 16.82 13.76 9.55
N GLU A 151 16.31 14.90 9.09
CA GLU A 151 16.85 15.56 7.89
C GLU A 151 18.30 16.03 8.13
N SER A 152 18.62 16.49 9.35
CA SER A 152 20.00 16.82 9.72
C SER A 152 20.89 15.57 9.73
N ALA A 153 20.36 14.43 10.17
CA ALA A 153 21.07 13.15 10.16
C ALA A 153 21.43 12.71 8.73
N ASP A 154 20.53 12.91 7.77
CA ASP A 154 20.81 12.63 6.35
C ASP A 154 21.81 13.59 5.71
N ASN A 155 21.99 14.76 6.30
CA ASN A 155 22.97 15.75 5.86
C ASN A 155 24.37 15.52 6.46
N VAL A 156 24.53 14.57 7.40
CA VAL A 156 25.82 14.22 7.99
C VAL A 156 26.72 13.56 6.94
N SER A 157 27.95 14.06 6.80
CA SER A 157 28.97 13.45 5.95
C SER A 157 29.27 12.01 6.40
N PRO A 158 29.44 11.04 5.49
CA PRO A 158 29.84 9.67 5.83
C PRO A 158 31.15 9.59 6.64
N ASP A 159 32.04 10.55 6.46
CA ASP A 159 33.34 10.63 7.15
C ASP A 159 33.27 11.38 8.51
N SER A 160 32.10 11.91 8.88
CA SER A 160 31.92 12.64 10.13
C SER A 160 31.98 11.70 11.33
N THR A 161 32.89 11.99 12.26
CA THR A 161 32.99 11.28 13.55
C THR A 161 32.12 11.92 14.64
N SER A 162 31.73 13.19 14.50
CA SER A 162 30.81 13.89 15.39
C SER A 162 30.19 15.12 14.70
N PRO A 163 28.85 15.27 14.70
CA PRO A 163 27.87 14.34 15.27
C PRO A 163 27.75 13.10 14.39
N THR A 164 27.41 11.97 14.99
CA THR A 164 27.09 10.76 14.21
C THR A 164 25.65 10.82 13.73
N LYS A 165 25.39 10.25 12.56
CA LYS A 165 24.03 10.09 12.04
C LYS A 165 23.11 9.40 13.05
N ASP A 166 23.61 8.37 13.74
CA ASP A 166 22.87 7.62 14.76
C ASP A 166 22.49 8.48 15.98
N ALA A 167 23.37 9.38 16.45
CA ALA A 167 23.06 10.28 17.57
C ALA A 167 21.89 11.21 17.25
N LEU A 168 21.86 11.78 16.04
CA LEU A 168 20.75 12.63 15.59
C LEU A 168 19.45 11.83 15.46
N LEU A 169 19.51 10.60 14.94
CA LEU A 169 18.34 9.72 14.85
C LEU A 169 17.82 9.28 16.21
N GLU A 170 18.71 9.07 17.20
CA GLU A 170 18.32 8.76 18.57
C GLU A 170 17.57 9.92 19.22
N GLU A 171 18.07 11.15 19.07
CA GLU A 171 17.34 12.34 19.54
C GLU A 171 16.02 12.53 18.81
N ALA A 172 15.96 12.27 17.50
CA ALA A 172 14.70 12.28 16.76
C ALA A 172 13.69 11.28 17.33
N CYS A 173 14.14 10.06 17.66
CA CYS A 173 13.30 9.04 18.29
C CYS A 173 12.73 9.51 19.63
N LYS A 174 13.52 10.17 20.48
CA LYS A 174 13.04 10.74 21.75
C LYS A 174 11.99 11.81 21.53
N LYS A 175 12.19 12.70 20.56
CA LYS A 175 11.21 13.75 20.23
C LYS A 175 9.90 13.18 19.66
N TYR A 176 9.94 12.10 18.89
CA TYR A 176 8.73 11.38 18.49
C TYR A 176 8.02 10.69 19.66
N ASP A 177 8.76 10.09 20.58
CA ASP A 177 8.21 9.48 21.79
C ASP A 177 7.49 10.52 22.68
N GLU A 178 8.14 11.68 22.90
CA GLU A 178 7.54 12.84 23.58
C GLU A 178 6.26 13.31 22.86
N ALA A 179 6.31 13.50 21.52
CA ALA A 179 5.17 13.95 20.74
C ALA A 179 3.99 12.97 20.79
N THR A 180 4.24 11.67 20.67
CA THR A 180 3.20 10.64 20.72
C THR A 180 2.67 10.38 22.13
N SER A 181 3.46 10.66 23.17
CA SER A 181 3.00 10.66 24.56
C SER A 181 1.98 11.78 24.81
N LEU A 182 2.17 12.94 24.19
CA LEU A 182 1.23 14.07 24.27
C LEU A 182 0.00 13.87 23.37
N LEU A 183 0.18 13.33 22.16
CA LEU A 183 -0.90 13.01 21.22
C LEU A 183 -0.79 11.55 20.72
N PRO A 184 -1.40 10.58 21.41
CA PRO A 184 -1.33 9.14 21.06
C PRO A 184 -1.99 8.75 19.74
N THR A 185 -2.68 9.69 19.08
CA THR A 185 -3.32 9.51 17.76
C THR A 185 -2.54 10.15 16.63
N LEU A 186 -1.33 10.69 16.89
CA LEU A 186 -0.47 11.32 15.89
C LEU A 186 0.21 10.27 15.01
N HIS A 187 -0.54 9.73 14.05
CA HIS A 187 -0.09 8.65 13.19
C HIS A 187 1.17 8.97 12.37
N ASP A 188 1.34 10.22 11.93
CA ASP A 188 2.53 10.67 11.19
C ASP A 188 3.80 10.61 12.06
N ALA A 189 3.69 10.87 13.37
CA ALA A 189 4.80 10.72 14.29
C ALA A 189 5.21 9.25 14.44
N TYR A 190 4.25 8.33 14.64
CA TYR A 190 4.55 6.90 14.67
C TYR A 190 5.20 6.41 13.36
N TYR A 191 4.70 6.87 12.21
CA TYR A 191 5.25 6.48 10.91
C TYR A 191 6.68 6.96 10.71
N ASN A 192 6.97 8.25 10.95
CA ASN A 192 8.31 8.79 10.78
C ASN A 192 9.29 8.31 11.87
N TRP A 193 8.78 8.06 13.08
CA TRP A 193 9.56 7.41 14.13
C TRP A 193 9.98 5.99 13.72
N ALA A 194 9.08 5.21 13.12
CA ALA A 194 9.43 3.89 12.59
C ALA A 194 10.52 3.97 11.51
N ILE A 195 10.51 5.01 10.66
CA ILE A 195 11.58 5.26 9.68
C ILE A 195 12.90 5.55 10.40
N ALA A 196 12.92 6.44 11.41
CA ALA A 196 14.12 6.75 12.18
C ALA A 196 14.73 5.49 12.81
N ILE A 197 13.91 4.68 13.46
CA ILE A 197 14.33 3.41 14.07
C ILE A 197 14.86 2.44 13.01
N SER A 198 14.18 2.35 11.85
CA SER A 198 14.61 1.49 10.73
C SER A 198 16.02 1.87 10.24
N ASP A 199 16.32 3.17 10.15
CA ASP A 199 17.63 3.64 9.72
C ASP A 199 18.72 3.37 10.76
N ARG A 200 18.39 3.52 12.06
CA ARG A 200 19.28 3.06 13.14
C ARG A 200 19.54 1.55 13.08
N ALA A 201 18.50 0.74 12.83
CA ALA A 201 18.62 -0.70 12.71
C ALA A 201 19.56 -1.12 11.56
N LYS A 202 19.46 -0.46 10.39
CA LYS A 202 20.35 -0.69 9.25
C LYS A 202 21.82 -0.43 9.59
N MET A 203 22.12 0.60 10.37
CA MET A 203 23.50 0.92 10.79
C MET A 203 24.10 -0.15 11.70
N ARG A 204 23.27 -0.87 12.45
CA ARG A 204 23.69 -1.96 13.33
C ARG A 204 23.85 -3.31 12.61
N GLY A 205 23.41 -3.41 11.35
CA GLY A 205 23.56 -4.61 10.53
C GLY A 205 22.81 -5.82 11.10
N ARG A 206 23.51 -6.94 11.29
CA ARG A 206 22.93 -8.21 11.76
C ARG A 206 23.25 -8.50 13.22
N THR A 207 22.92 -7.57 14.11
CA THR A 207 23.14 -7.69 15.56
C THR A 207 21.83 -7.91 16.32
N LYS A 208 21.93 -8.28 17.60
CA LYS A 208 20.75 -8.37 18.49
C LYS A 208 20.11 -7.01 18.76
N GLU A 209 20.91 -5.95 18.77
CA GLU A 209 20.41 -4.58 18.84
C GLU A 209 19.60 -4.22 17.59
N ALA A 210 20.08 -4.58 16.39
CA ALA A 210 19.31 -4.39 15.15
C ALA A 210 17.98 -5.15 15.17
N GLU A 211 17.97 -6.38 15.70
CA GLU A 211 16.73 -7.17 15.87
C GLU A 211 15.70 -6.45 16.74
N GLU A 212 16.14 -5.87 17.85
CA GLU A 212 15.28 -5.11 18.76
C GLU A 212 14.76 -3.82 18.12
N LEU A 213 15.63 -3.07 17.44
CA LEU A 213 15.24 -1.87 16.71
C LEU A 213 14.23 -2.20 15.60
N TRP A 214 14.44 -3.28 14.84
CA TRP A 214 13.47 -3.70 13.83
C TRP A 214 12.12 -4.07 14.42
N LYS A 215 12.07 -4.74 15.59
CA LYS A 215 10.81 -5.01 16.30
C LYS A 215 10.11 -3.71 16.70
N GLN A 216 10.84 -2.75 17.26
CA GLN A 216 10.30 -1.44 17.62
C GLN A 216 9.77 -0.68 16.40
N ALA A 217 10.52 -0.68 15.29
CA ALA A 217 10.07 -0.08 14.04
C ALA A 217 8.78 -0.74 13.54
N THR A 218 8.67 -2.08 13.59
CA THR A 218 7.45 -2.77 13.18
C THR A 218 6.24 -2.44 14.06
N ASN A 219 6.43 -2.26 15.38
CA ASN A 219 5.36 -1.84 16.29
C ASN A 219 4.88 -0.42 15.99
N ASN A 220 5.81 0.51 15.70
CA ASN A 220 5.46 1.88 15.33
C ASN A 220 4.77 1.97 13.97
N TYR A 221 5.22 1.21 12.97
CA TYR A 221 4.50 1.09 11.70
C TYR A 221 3.09 0.51 11.89
N GLU A 222 2.95 -0.54 12.71
CA GLU A 222 1.65 -1.11 13.05
C GLU A 222 0.73 -0.06 13.66
N LYS A 223 1.22 0.70 14.64
CA LYS A 223 0.44 1.76 15.30
C LYS A 223 0.03 2.85 14.32
N ALA A 224 0.93 3.29 13.45
CA ALA A 224 0.64 4.26 12.40
C ALA A 224 -0.46 3.77 11.45
N VAL A 225 -0.41 2.51 11.01
CA VAL A 225 -1.42 1.90 10.15
C VAL A 225 -2.75 1.68 10.88
N GLN A 226 -2.74 1.34 12.17
CA GLN A 226 -3.97 1.23 12.97
C GLN A 226 -4.71 2.58 13.08
N LEU A 227 -3.96 3.67 13.21
CA LEU A 227 -4.52 5.02 13.27
C LEU A 227 -4.92 5.55 11.88
N ASN A 228 -4.18 5.16 10.85
CA ASN A 228 -4.47 5.51 9.46
C ASN A 228 -4.28 4.32 8.51
N TRP A 229 -5.36 3.55 8.33
CA TRP A 229 -5.34 2.29 7.61
C TRP A 229 -5.24 2.41 6.08
N ASN A 230 -5.43 3.63 5.53
CA ASN A 230 -5.55 3.86 4.09
C ASN A 230 -4.25 4.35 3.43
N SER A 231 -3.08 4.09 4.03
CA SER A 231 -1.76 4.48 3.51
C SER A 231 -1.01 3.30 2.88
N PRO A 232 -0.98 3.17 1.53
CA PRO A 232 -0.17 2.16 0.84
C PRO A 232 1.32 2.24 1.22
N GLN A 233 1.85 3.45 1.37
CA GLN A 233 3.25 3.72 1.70
C GLN A 233 3.60 3.18 3.09
N ALA A 234 2.75 3.42 4.10
CA ALA A 234 2.95 2.90 5.44
C ALA A 234 2.93 1.36 5.48
N LEU A 235 1.96 0.74 4.80
CA LEU A 235 1.88 -0.71 4.66
C LEU A 235 3.11 -1.31 3.96
N ASN A 236 3.58 -0.68 2.87
CA ASN A 236 4.77 -1.12 2.16
C ASN A 236 6.03 -1.00 3.04
N ASN A 237 6.20 0.10 3.77
CA ASN A 237 7.37 0.27 4.64
C ASN A 237 7.33 -0.66 5.85
N TRP A 238 6.14 -0.95 6.38
CA TRP A 238 5.97 -1.99 7.39
C TRP A 238 6.39 -3.36 6.85
N GLY A 239 5.97 -3.72 5.63
CA GLY A 239 6.39 -4.94 4.94
C GLY A 239 7.91 -5.03 4.77
N LEU A 240 8.56 -3.93 4.40
CA LEU A 240 10.02 -3.86 4.28
C LEU A 240 10.73 -4.06 5.63
N ALA A 241 10.24 -3.42 6.70
CA ALA A 241 10.80 -3.60 8.03
C ALA A 241 10.66 -5.06 8.53
N LEU A 242 9.52 -5.69 8.25
CA LEU A 242 9.31 -7.12 8.53
C LEU A 242 10.24 -8.01 7.69
N GLN A 243 10.49 -7.66 6.44
CA GLN A 243 11.43 -8.39 5.58
C GLN A 243 12.86 -8.32 6.14
N GLU A 244 13.33 -7.14 6.54
CA GLU A 244 14.64 -6.97 7.17
C GLU A 244 14.75 -7.72 8.51
N LEU A 245 13.70 -7.63 9.35
CA LEU A 245 13.62 -8.41 10.60
C LEU A 245 13.71 -9.91 10.32
N SER A 246 12.98 -10.40 9.30
CA SER A 246 12.95 -11.82 8.94
C SER A 246 14.33 -12.37 8.50
N ALA A 247 15.21 -11.50 8.01
CA ALA A 247 16.55 -11.86 7.56
C ALA A 247 17.53 -12.11 8.70
N ILE A 248 17.23 -11.63 9.92
CA ILE A 248 18.14 -11.68 11.07
C ILE A 248 17.59 -12.47 12.27
N VAL A 249 16.28 -12.76 12.32
CA VAL A 249 15.67 -13.59 13.37
C VAL A 249 15.96 -15.09 13.20
N PRO A 250 15.79 -15.90 14.27
CA PRO A 250 15.83 -17.36 14.16
C PRO A 250 14.79 -17.92 13.18
N ALA A 251 15.11 -19.05 12.54
CA ALA A 251 14.26 -19.69 11.52
C ALA A 251 12.83 -20.00 11.99
N ARG A 252 12.63 -20.29 13.29
CA ARG A 252 11.31 -20.55 13.89
C ARG A 252 10.35 -19.35 13.81
N GLU A 253 10.89 -18.13 13.84
CA GLU A 253 10.11 -16.89 13.82
C GLU A 253 9.98 -16.32 12.40
N LYS A 254 11.01 -16.58 11.56
CA LYS A 254 11.10 -16.10 10.18
C LYS A 254 9.84 -16.35 9.36
N GLN A 255 9.29 -17.57 9.39
CA GLN A 255 8.12 -17.93 8.58
C GLN A 255 6.89 -17.07 8.89
N THR A 256 6.60 -16.82 10.17
CA THR A 256 5.47 -15.98 10.58
C THR A 256 5.70 -14.53 10.15
N ILE A 257 6.91 -14.00 10.33
CA ILE A 257 7.25 -12.61 9.97
C ILE A 257 7.15 -12.41 8.45
N VAL A 258 7.65 -13.35 7.65
CA VAL A 258 7.56 -13.29 6.18
C VAL A 258 6.10 -13.30 5.72
N ARG A 259 5.25 -14.15 6.31
CA ARG A 259 3.80 -14.18 5.98
C ARG A 259 3.12 -12.85 6.33
N THR A 260 3.48 -12.24 7.45
CA THR A 260 2.98 -10.90 7.80
C THR A 260 3.46 -9.86 6.79
N ALA A 261 4.73 -9.90 6.37
CA ALA A 261 5.26 -8.98 5.36
C ALA A 261 4.50 -9.10 4.02
N ILE A 262 4.27 -10.33 3.54
CA ILE A 262 3.46 -10.62 2.34
C ILE A 262 2.08 -10.00 2.46
N SER A 263 1.41 -10.18 3.61
CA SER A 263 0.10 -9.58 3.87
C SER A 263 0.14 -8.06 3.79
N LYS A 264 1.16 -7.39 4.35
CA LYS A 264 1.26 -5.92 4.29
C LYS A 264 1.52 -5.39 2.88
N PHE A 265 2.39 -6.04 2.10
CA PHE A 265 2.58 -5.67 0.71
C PHE A 265 1.30 -5.87 -0.11
N ARG A 266 0.59 -6.99 0.09
CA ARG A 266 -0.70 -7.22 -0.58
C ARG A 266 -1.74 -6.16 -0.20
N SER A 267 -1.87 -5.81 1.08
CA SER A 267 -2.77 -4.73 1.50
C SER A 267 -2.40 -3.39 0.86
N ALA A 268 -1.11 -3.06 0.73
CA ALA A 268 -0.67 -1.85 0.03
C ALA A 268 -1.10 -1.84 -1.45
N ILE A 269 -0.96 -2.99 -2.14
CA ILE A 269 -1.40 -3.16 -3.54
C ILE A 269 -2.92 -3.04 -3.65
N GLN A 270 -3.67 -3.60 -2.70
CA GLN A 270 -5.12 -3.58 -2.72
C GLN A 270 -5.71 -2.18 -2.52
N LEU A 271 -5.01 -1.32 -1.77
CA LEU A 271 -5.33 0.11 -1.68
C LEU A 271 -4.96 0.87 -2.97
N GLN A 272 -3.84 0.50 -3.59
CA GLN A 272 -3.33 1.16 -4.79
C GLN A 272 -2.67 0.17 -5.76
N PHE A 273 -3.44 -0.31 -6.76
CA PHE A 273 -2.98 -1.32 -7.71
C PHE A 273 -1.91 -0.84 -8.69
N ASP A 274 -1.64 0.46 -8.80
CA ASP A 274 -0.52 1.00 -9.56
C ASP A 274 0.73 1.27 -8.70
N PHE A 275 0.72 0.89 -7.42
CA PHE A 275 1.86 1.06 -6.52
C PHE A 275 2.97 0.03 -6.78
N HIS A 276 3.67 0.24 -7.89
CA HIS A 276 4.69 -0.66 -8.43
C HIS A 276 5.80 -1.06 -7.45
N ARG A 277 6.12 -0.21 -6.44
CA ARG A 277 7.11 -0.56 -5.40
C ARG A 277 6.62 -1.69 -4.51
N ALA A 278 5.37 -1.64 -4.03
CA ALA A 278 4.78 -2.72 -3.24
C ALA A 278 4.61 -4.01 -4.04
N ILE A 279 4.22 -3.89 -5.32
CA ILE A 279 4.14 -5.02 -6.26
C ILE A 279 5.52 -5.68 -6.40
N TYR A 280 6.56 -4.90 -6.66
CA TYR A 280 7.92 -5.41 -6.77
C TYR A 280 8.39 -6.08 -5.48
N ASN A 281 8.16 -5.44 -4.32
CA ASN A 281 8.56 -5.96 -3.01
C ASN A 281 7.83 -7.26 -2.65
N LEU A 282 6.55 -7.37 -2.99
CA LEU A 282 5.81 -8.65 -2.84
C LEU A 282 6.45 -9.74 -3.70
N GLY A 283 6.78 -9.42 -4.95
CA GLY A 283 7.48 -10.34 -5.85
C GLY A 283 8.81 -10.84 -5.29
N THR A 284 9.63 -9.94 -4.74
CA THR A 284 10.94 -10.30 -4.17
C THR A 284 10.83 -11.13 -2.90
N VAL A 285 9.86 -10.84 -2.02
CA VAL A 285 9.63 -11.63 -0.81
C VAL A 285 9.10 -13.03 -1.14
N LEU A 286 8.23 -13.16 -2.14
CA LEU A 286 7.77 -14.48 -2.61
C LEU A 286 8.91 -15.31 -3.19
N TYR A 287 9.83 -14.67 -3.94
CA TYR A 287 11.03 -15.33 -4.43
C TYR A 287 11.89 -15.86 -3.28
N ALA A 288 12.19 -15.01 -2.30
CA ALA A 288 12.99 -15.39 -1.13
C ALA A 288 12.32 -16.53 -0.33
N LEU A 289 10.99 -16.49 -0.18
CA LEU A 289 10.24 -17.57 0.47
C LEU A 289 10.33 -18.89 -0.32
N ALA A 290 10.31 -18.84 -1.65
CA ALA A 290 10.51 -20.02 -2.51
C ALA A 290 11.88 -20.65 -2.29
N GLU A 291 12.94 -19.84 -2.29
CA GLU A 291 14.33 -20.27 -2.03
C GLU A 291 14.49 -20.90 -0.64
N ASP A 292 13.92 -20.28 0.40
CA ASP A 292 13.98 -20.82 1.76
C ASP A 292 13.21 -22.13 1.89
N THR A 293 12.04 -22.23 1.26
CA THR A 293 11.21 -23.45 1.28
C THR A 293 11.92 -24.60 0.56
N LEU A 294 12.59 -24.30 -0.57
CA LEU A 294 13.40 -25.27 -1.31
C LEU A 294 14.59 -25.75 -0.47
N ARG A 295 15.33 -24.83 0.16
CA ARG A 295 16.53 -25.15 0.97
C ARG A 295 16.20 -25.95 2.22
N THR A 296 15.06 -25.68 2.86
CA THR A 296 14.61 -26.42 4.05
C THR A 296 14.00 -27.79 3.74
N GLY A 297 13.93 -28.18 2.46
CA GLY A 297 13.48 -29.50 2.03
C GLY A 297 11.98 -29.72 2.24
N GLY A 298 11.17 -28.68 2.03
CA GLY A 298 9.79 -28.58 2.49
C GLY A 298 8.94 -29.85 2.31
N THR A 299 8.52 -30.43 3.42
CA THR A 299 7.17 -30.97 3.66
C THR A 299 7.03 -31.30 5.15
N LEU A 300 6.51 -30.38 5.96
CA LEU A 300 5.89 -30.75 7.24
C LEU A 300 4.36 -30.56 7.21
N ASN A 301 3.81 -29.84 6.23
CA ASN A 301 2.37 -29.65 6.09
C ASN A 301 1.92 -29.70 4.62
N ALA A 302 0.96 -30.57 4.31
CA ALA A 302 0.30 -30.66 3.00
C ALA A 302 -0.51 -29.40 2.59
N LYS A 303 -0.51 -28.36 3.43
CA LYS A 303 -1.19 -27.07 3.20
C LYS A 303 -0.25 -25.95 2.74
N GLU A 304 1.07 -26.17 2.71
CA GLU A 304 2.01 -25.12 2.30
C GLU A 304 2.16 -25.06 0.77
N VAL A 305 2.21 -23.84 0.23
CA VAL A 305 2.37 -23.56 -1.20
C VAL A 305 3.72 -24.11 -1.69
N SER A 306 3.70 -24.85 -2.80
CA SER A 306 4.94 -25.40 -3.36
C SER A 306 5.92 -24.30 -3.78
N PRO A 307 7.25 -24.53 -3.70
CA PRO A 307 8.25 -23.57 -4.18
C PRO A 307 8.00 -23.09 -5.61
N ASN A 308 7.58 -23.98 -6.52
CA ASN A 308 7.29 -23.64 -7.91
C ASN A 308 6.12 -22.65 -8.05
N GLU A 309 5.08 -22.80 -7.22
CA GLU A 309 3.96 -21.85 -7.21
C GLU A 309 4.41 -20.49 -6.66
N LEU A 310 5.27 -20.46 -5.63
CA LEU A 310 5.85 -19.21 -5.11
C LEU A 310 6.72 -18.50 -6.16
N TYR A 311 7.55 -19.24 -6.90
CA TYR A 311 8.32 -18.69 -8.03
C TYR A 311 7.42 -18.13 -9.13
N SER A 312 6.36 -18.85 -9.50
CA SER A 312 5.37 -18.39 -10.47
C SER A 312 4.69 -17.10 -10.00
N GLN A 313 4.24 -17.05 -8.74
CA GLN A 313 3.65 -15.84 -8.16
C GLN A 313 4.64 -14.67 -8.14
N SER A 314 5.89 -14.90 -7.71
CA SER A 314 6.96 -13.90 -7.76
C SER A 314 7.12 -13.31 -9.17
N ALA A 315 7.18 -14.18 -10.18
CA ALA A 315 7.34 -13.79 -11.57
C ALA A 315 6.18 -12.93 -12.07
N ILE A 316 4.94 -13.26 -11.69
CA ILE A 316 3.75 -12.45 -11.99
C ILE A 316 3.92 -11.04 -11.45
N TYR A 317 4.22 -10.89 -10.16
CA TYR A 317 4.36 -9.56 -9.54
C TYR A 317 5.53 -8.76 -10.13
N ILE A 318 6.68 -9.39 -10.38
CA ILE A 318 7.84 -8.72 -10.98
C ILE A 318 7.52 -8.27 -12.42
N ALA A 319 6.84 -9.11 -13.22
CA ALA A 319 6.42 -8.76 -14.57
C ALA A 319 5.45 -7.57 -14.58
N VAL A 320 4.48 -7.56 -13.66
CA VAL A 320 3.53 -6.46 -13.50
C VAL A 320 4.24 -5.17 -13.05
N ALA A 321 5.15 -5.24 -12.08
CA ALA A 321 5.92 -4.07 -11.64
C ALA A 321 6.75 -3.47 -12.79
N HIS A 322 7.39 -4.33 -13.59
CA HIS A 322 8.10 -3.91 -14.80
C HIS A 322 7.16 -3.28 -15.82
N ALA A 323 6.01 -3.89 -16.12
CA ALA A 323 5.03 -3.34 -17.05
C ALA A 323 4.55 -1.95 -16.61
N LEU A 324 4.30 -1.74 -15.31
CA LEU A 324 3.90 -0.45 -14.76
C LEU A 324 5.01 0.60 -14.76
N LYS A 325 6.29 0.21 -14.64
CA LYS A 325 7.45 1.12 -14.70
C LYS A 325 8.63 0.50 -15.47
N PRO A 326 8.60 0.52 -16.83
CA PRO A 326 9.62 -0.13 -17.65
C PRO A 326 11.00 0.55 -17.59
N SER A 327 11.04 1.84 -17.22
CA SER A 327 12.28 2.62 -17.11
C SER A 327 13.15 2.23 -15.91
N TYR A 328 12.63 1.45 -14.95
CA TYR A 328 13.37 1.02 -13.77
C TYR A 328 14.24 -0.19 -14.12
N SER A 329 15.55 0.02 -14.27
CA SER A 329 16.53 -1.01 -14.65
C SER A 329 16.56 -2.21 -13.69
N VAL A 330 16.27 -1.97 -12.41
CA VAL A 330 16.14 -3.00 -11.37
C VAL A 330 15.02 -3.98 -11.72
N TYR A 331 13.87 -3.48 -12.20
CA TYR A 331 12.73 -4.34 -12.56
C TYR A 331 13.02 -5.14 -13.82
N SER A 332 13.66 -4.53 -14.81
CA SER A 332 14.08 -5.23 -16.03
C SER A 332 15.07 -6.35 -15.73
N SER A 333 15.99 -6.12 -14.79
CA SER A 333 16.99 -7.11 -14.36
C SER A 333 16.34 -8.27 -13.58
N ALA A 334 15.44 -7.96 -12.65
CA ALA A 334 14.68 -8.96 -11.91
C ALA A 334 13.78 -9.78 -12.84
N LEU A 335 13.11 -9.14 -13.80
CA LEU A 335 12.27 -9.82 -14.78
C LEU A 335 13.08 -10.82 -15.61
N ARG A 336 14.31 -10.48 -16.03
CA ARG A 336 15.16 -11.41 -16.78
C ARG A 336 15.44 -12.71 -16.02
N LEU A 337 15.55 -12.63 -14.69
CA LEU A 337 15.75 -13.80 -13.82
C LEU A 337 14.50 -14.69 -13.76
N VAL A 338 13.33 -14.08 -13.59
CA VAL A 338 12.10 -14.80 -13.25
C VAL A 338 11.17 -15.03 -14.45
N ARG A 339 11.47 -14.47 -15.63
CA ARG A 339 10.57 -14.57 -16.80
C ARG A 339 10.28 -16.01 -17.22
N SER A 340 11.26 -16.91 -17.11
CA SER A 340 11.07 -18.33 -17.41
C SER A 340 10.13 -19.05 -16.43
N MET A 341 9.82 -18.44 -15.29
CA MET A 341 8.90 -18.96 -14.28
C MET A 341 7.44 -18.54 -14.56
N LEU A 342 7.20 -17.66 -15.54
CA LEU A 342 5.85 -17.35 -16.02
C LEU A 342 5.29 -18.47 -16.90
N PRO A 343 3.97 -18.70 -16.88
CA PRO A 343 3.32 -19.65 -17.77
C PRO A 343 3.08 -19.06 -19.18
N LEU A 344 4.17 -18.69 -19.87
CA LEU A 344 4.13 -18.05 -21.20
C LEU A 344 3.30 -18.87 -22.22
N PRO A 345 2.50 -18.23 -23.10
CA PRO A 345 2.36 -16.78 -23.31
C PRO A 345 1.35 -16.08 -22.38
N HIS A 346 1.03 -16.69 -21.23
CA HIS A 346 0.07 -16.17 -20.26
C HIS A 346 0.79 -15.57 -19.06
N LEU A 347 0.11 -14.67 -18.36
CA LEU A 347 0.57 -14.14 -17.08
C LEU A 347 0.27 -15.15 -15.97
N LYS A 348 -0.95 -15.70 -15.93
CA LYS A 348 -1.36 -16.69 -14.91
C LYS A 348 -2.14 -17.82 -15.55
N VAL A 349 -1.90 -19.03 -15.06
CA VAL A 349 -2.65 -20.23 -15.39
C VAL A 349 -3.04 -20.91 -14.08
N GLY A 350 -4.27 -21.41 -14.00
CA GLY A 350 -4.74 -22.12 -12.81
C GLY A 350 -6.10 -22.73 -13.03
N TYR A 351 -6.67 -23.27 -11.96
CA TYR A 351 -8.01 -23.89 -12.00
C TYR A 351 -9.00 -23.07 -11.18
N LEU A 352 -10.20 -22.95 -11.71
CA LEU A 352 -11.36 -22.36 -11.05
C LEU A 352 -12.58 -23.24 -11.35
N MET A 353 -13.55 -23.26 -10.44
CA MET A 353 -14.87 -23.82 -10.71
C MET A 353 -15.74 -22.72 -11.31
N ALA A 354 -16.50 -23.09 -12.35
CA ALA A 354 -17.44 -22.19 -13.00
C ALA A 354 -18.72 -22.91 -13.39
N ALA A 355 -19.83 -22.18 -13.42
CA ALA A 355 -21.11 -22.65 -13.94
C ALA A 355 -21.04 -22.86 -15.48
N PRO A 356 -21.96 -23.66 -16.06
CA PRO A 356 -22.13 -23.74 -17.51
C PRO A 356 -22.46 -22.36 -18.11
N VAL A 357 -21.88 -22.05 -19.27
CA VAL A 357 -22.08 -20.74 -19.91
C VAL A 357 -23.56 -20.49 -20.20
N GLY A 358 -24.04 -19.30 -19.83
CA GLY A 358 -25.42 -18.86 -20.01
C GLY A 358 -26.34 -19.15 -18.83
N SER A 359 -25.86 -19.83 -17.78
CA SER A 359 -26.59 -20.00 -16.52
C SER A 359 -25.92 -19.21 -15.39
N LEU A 360 -26.56 -18.12 -14.96
CA LEU A 360 -26.08 -17.30 -13.83
C LEU A 360 -26.28 -18.02 -12.49
N VAL A 361 -27.31 -18.86 -12.39
CA VAL A 361 -27.63 -19.66 -11.20
C VAL A 361 -27.76 -21.10 -11.64
N ALA A 362 -26.67 -21.87 -11.50
CA ALA A 362 -26.63 -23.29 -11.79
C ALA A 362 -26.62 -24.10 -10.48
N PRO A 363 -27.31 -25.26 -10.44
CA PRO A 363 -27.16 -26.22 -9.34
C PRO A 363 -25.68 -26.49 -9.05
N HIS A 364 -25.30 -26.66 -7.78
CA HIS A 364 -23.89 -26.88 -7.41
C HIS A 364 -23.25 -28.08 -8.12
N SER A 365 -24.05 -29.09 -8.49
CA SER A 365 -23.61 -30.26 -9.28
C SER A 365 -23.10 -29.92 -10.68
N ASP A 366 -23.51 -28.77 -11.23
CA ASP A 366 -23.24 -28.40 -12.60
C ASP A 366 -21.96 -27.55 -12.73
N TRP A 367 -21.45 -27.06 -11.60
CA TRP A 367 -20.20 -26.33 -11.52
C TRP A 367 -19.02 -27.27 -11.79
N LYS A 368 -18.18 -26.89 -12.75
CA LYS A 368 -17.08 -27.73 -13.20
C LYS A 368 -15.75 -27.04 -13.00
N ARG A 369 -14.86 -27.72 -12.30
CA ARG A 369 -13.45 -27.34 -12.21
C ARG A 369 -12.83 -27.38 -13.60
N SER A 370 -12.39 -26.22 -14.07
CA SER A 370 -11.82 -26.02 -15.40
C SER A 370 -10.52 -25.22 -15.29
N GLN A 371 -9.65 -25.35 -16.29
CA GLN A 371 -8.45 -24.53 -16.36
C GLN A 371 -8.79 -23.16 -16.94
N PHE A 372 -8.20 -22.12 -16.36
CA PHE A 372 -8.29 -20.75 -16.82
C PHE A 372 -6.90 -20.18 -17.08
N VAL A 373 -6.82 -19.30 -18.07
CA VAL A 373 -5.62 -18.54 -18.41
C VAL A 373 -5.94 -17.05 -18.38
N LEU A 374 -5.00 -16.26 -17.89
CA LEU A 374 -5.04 -14.81 -17.88
C LEU A 374 -3.85 -14.29 -18.67
N ASN A 375 -4.12 -13.53 -19.72
CA ASN A 375 -3.11 -12.82 -20.51
C ASN A 375 -3.36 -11.31 -20.44
N HIS A 376 -2.76 -10.54 -21.34
CA HIS A 376 -2.92 -9.08 -21.42
C HIS A 376 -4.28 -8.64 -21.98
N GLU A 377 -5.04 -9.54 -22.62
CA GLU A 377 -6.35 -9.27 -23.21
C GLU A 377 -7.51 -9.59 -22.26
N GLY A 378 -7.36 -10.58 -21.37
CA GLY A 378 -8.44 -10.99 -20.47
C GLY A 378 -8.29 -12.39 -19.89
N LEU A 379 -9.33 -12.81 -19.16
CA LEU A 379 -9.44 -14.14 -18.55
C LEU A 379 -10.24 -15.08 -19.46
N GLN A 380 -9.72 -16.28 -19.71
CA GLN A 380 -10.33 -17.25 -20.63
C GLN A 380 -10.32 -18.66 -20.04
N GLN A 381 -11.44 -19.38 -20.17
CA GLN A 381 -11.56 -20.79 -19.85
C GLN A 381 -10.97 -21.63 -20.98
N VAL A 382 -10.03 -22.52 -20.66
CA VAL A 382 -9.40 -23.41 -21.66
C VAL A 382 -10.37 -24.50 -22.08
N SER A 383 -10.58 -24.66 -23.39
CA SER A 383 -11.42 -25.73 -23.92
C SER A 383 -10.70 -27.09 -23.89
N LYS A 384 -11.45 -28.20 -23.76
CA LYS A 384 -10.87 -29.57 -23.77
C LYS A 384 -10.17 -29.93 -25.10
N VAL A 385 -10.39 -29.17 -26.17
CA VAL A 385 -9.76 -29.41 -27.49
C VAL A 385 -8.36 -28.79 -27.54
N GLU A 386 -8.16 -27.63 -26.94
CA GLU A 386 -6.87 -26.93 -26.87
C GLU A 386 -5.86 -27.61 -25.95
N GLN A 387 -6.33 -28.27 -24.87
CA GLN A 387 -5.46 -29.07 -23.99
C GLN A 387 -4.77 -30.25 -24.71
N LYS A 388 -5.27 -30.70 -25.86
CA LYS A 388 -4.67 -31.77 -26.67
C LYS A 388 -3.74 -31.27 -27.78
N GLN A 389 -3.63 -29.96 -28.00
CA GLN A 389 -2.82 -29.38 -29.06
C GLN A 389 -1.64 -28.56 -28.48
N ALA A 390 -0.66 -29.27 -27.94
CA ALA A 390 0.74 -28.82 -27.90
C ALA A 390 1.51 -29.58 -29.02
N PRO A 391 2.62 -29.06 -29.57
CA PRO A 391 2.85 -29.07 -31.01
C PRO A 391 3.23 -30.46 -31.53
N GLY A 392 2.32 -31.06 -32.28
CA GLY A 392 2.58 -32.31 -32.98
C GLY A 392 1.32 -32.82 -33.65
N SER A 393 1.31 -32.71 -34.99
CA SER A 393 0.33 -33.30 -35.91
C SER A 393 -0.86 -32.42 -36.30
N LEU A 394 -0.68 -31.72 -37.43
CA LEU A 394 -1.76 -31.31 -38.32
C LEU A 394 -2.31 -32.56 -39.00
N SER A 395 -3.51 -33.00 -38.64
CA SER A 395 -4.31 -33.91 -39.46
C SER A 395 -5.79 -33.73 -39.15
N GLY A 396 -6.56 -33.49 -40.21
CA GLY A 396 -7.91 -32.92 -40.15
C GLY A 396 -8.99 -33.85 -39.59
N ARG A 397 -10.10 -33.25 -39.19
CA ARG A 397 -11.38 -33.36 -39.89
C ARG A 397 -12.40 -32.43 -39.25
N SER A 398 -13.02 -31.62 -40.09
CA SER A 398 -14.24 -30.87 -39.81
C SER A 398 -15.34 -31.82 -39.35
N GLY A 399 -15.66 -31.80 -38.06
CA GLY A 399 -16.84 -32.41 -37.49
C GLY A 399 -17.59 -31.34 -36.70
N GLU A 400 -18.81 -31.04 -37.13
CA GLU A 400 -19.79 -30.24 -36.40
C GLU A 400 -19.97 -30.84 -35.00
N PHE A 401 -19.39 -30.20 -34.00
CA PHE A 401 -19.63 -30.51 -32.59
C PHE A 401 -19.90 -29.19 -31.88
N GLY A 402 -21.12 -29.05 -31.35
CA GLY A 402 -21.68 -27.80 -30.85
C GLY A 402 -20.71 -27.01 -29.97
N ASP A 403 -20.63 -25.71 -30.28
CA ASP A 403 -19.93 -24.68 -29.53
C ASP A 403 -20.22 -24.82 -28.03
N LYS A 404 -19.34 -25.52 -27.31
CA LYS A 404 -19.25 -25.33 -25.87
C LYS A 404 -18.68 -23.94 -25.67
N LYS A 405 -19.56 -22.94 -25.60
CA LYS A 405 -19.19 -21.58 -25.25
C LYS A 405 -18.28 -21.65 -24.02
N ALA A 406 -17.06 -21.16 -24.16
CA ALA A 406 -16.09 -21.04 -23.08
C ALA A 406 -16.32 -19.70 -22.38
N ILE A 407 -16.10 -19.63 -21.07
CA ILE A 407 -16.14 -18.36 -20.34
C ILE A 407 -14.97 -17.51 -20.81
N ARG A 408 -15.27 -16.28 -21.25
CA ARG A 408 -14.29 -15.27 -21.65
C ARG A 408 -14.69 -13.94 -21.04
N VAL A 409 -13.74 -13.29 -20.40
CA VAL A 409 -13.87 -11.93 -19.85
C VAL A 409 -12.74 -11.10 -20.42
N ASP A 410 -13.05 -10.22 -21.37
CA ASP A 410 -12.07 -9.28 -21.89
C ASP A 410 -11.76 -8.20 -20.84
N VAL A 411 -10.50 -7.78 -20.73
CA VAL A 411 -10.02 -6.81 -19.73
C VAL A 411 -10.76 -5.48 -19.81
N ARG A 412 -11.13 -5.05 -21.03
CA ARG A 412 -11.88 -3.82 -21.31
C ARG A 412 -13.32 -3.84 -20.78
N ASP A 413 -13.88 -5.04 -20.56
CA ASP A 413 -15.26 -5.20 -20.14
C ASP A 413 -15.39 -5.24 -18.61
N ILE A 414 -14.28 -5.34 -17.88
CA ILE A 414 -14.24 -5.44 -16.42
C ILE A 414 -14.64 -4.10 -15.79
N VAL A 415 -15.61 -4.16 -14.88
CA VAL A 415 -16.07 -3.04 -14.05
C VAL A 415 -15.50 -3.16 -12.63
N SER A 416 -15.62 -4.34 -12.02
CA SER A 416 -15.07 -4.64 -10.69
C SER A 416 -14.68 -6.10 -10.54
N VAL A 417 -13.74 -6.36 -9.64
CA VAL A 417 -13.31 -7.72 -9.26
C VAL A 417 -13.22 -7.78 -7.74
N SER A 418 -13.97 -8.69 -7.14
CA SER A 418 -14.02 -8.84 -5.68
C SER A 418 -14.14 -10.30 -5.25
N ALA A 419 -13.65 -10.59 -4.05
CA ALA A 419 -14.06 -11.79 -3.34
C ALA A 419 -15.59 -11.78 -3.15
N CYS A 420 -16.21 -12.95 -3.21
CA CYS A 420 -17.65 -13.13 -3.15
C CYS A 420 -18.00 -14.22 -2.13
N ALA A 421 -18.93 -13.92 -1.24
CA ALA A 421 -19.46 -14.84 -0.24
C ALA A 421 -20.95 -15.17 -0.50
N ASP A 422 -21.37 -15.16 -1.77
CA ASP A 422 -22.74 -15.46 -2.16
C ASP A 422 -23.07 -16.94 -1.90
N LEU A 423 -24.15 -17.17 -1.14
CA LEU A 423 -24.60 -18.49 -0.71
C LEU A 423 -25.11 -19.37 -1.86
N THR A 424 -25.36 -18.79 -3.03
CA THR A 424 -25.71 -19.53 -4.25
C THR A 424 -24.50 -20.19 -4.90
N LEU A 425 -23.27 -19.76 -4.56
CA LEU A 425 -22.05 -20.38 -5.06
C LEU A 425 -21.77 -21.71 -4.36
N PRO A 426 -21.10 -22.67 -5.03
CA PRO A 426 -20.58 -23.85 -4.37
C PRO A 426 -19.65 -23.49 -3.20
N PRO A 427 -19.51 -24.38 -2.20
CA PRO A 427 -18.56 -24.18 -1.12
C PRO A 427 -17.14 -23.92 -1.66
N GLY A 428 -16.54 -22.81 -1.24
CA GLY A 428 -15.19 -22.41 -1.64
C GLY A 428 -14.97 -20.91 -1.53
N ALA A 429 -13.84 -20.45 -2.06
CA ALA A 429 -13.49 -19.03 -2.07
C ALA A 429 -14.05 -18.39 -3.36
N GLY A 430 -15.20 -17.72 -3.24
CA GLY A 430 -15.90 -17.13 -4.38
C GLY A 430 -15.23 -15.88 -4.93
N LEU A 431 -15.32 -15.69 -6.25
CA LEU A 431 -14.83 -14.56 -7.03
C LEU A 431 -15.99 -14.03 -7.88
N CYS A 432 -16.25 -12.73 -7.79
CA CYS A 432 -17.15 -12.02 -8.69
C CYS A 432 -16.34 -11.08 -9.58
N ILE A 433 -16.56 -11.19 -10.89
CA ILE A 433 -16.05 -10.25 -11.88
C ILE A 433 -17.27 -9.58 -12.52
N ASP A 434 -17.55 -8.34 -12.13
CA ASP A 434 -18.60 -7.56 -12.76
C ASP A 434 -18.10 -7.06 -14.10
N THR A 435 -18.88 -7.28 -15.15
CA THR A 435 -18.60 -6.78 -16.49
C THR A 435 -19.73 -5.90 -17.00
N VAL A 436 -19.50 -5.16 -18.08
CA VAL A 436 -20.56 -4.43 -18.80
C VAL A 436 -21.66 -5.34 -19.36
N HIS A 437 -21.41 -6.65 -19.42
CA HIS A 437 -22.36 -7.67 -19.87
C HIS A 437 -23.02 -8.46 -18.72
N GLY A 438 -22.72 -8.10 -17.47
CA GLY A 438 -23.21 -8.77 -16.26
C GLY A 438 -22.09 -9.47 -15.47
N PRO A 439 -22.42 -9.98 -14.27
CA PRO A 439 -21.45 -10.61 -13.38
C PRO A 439 -21.04 -12.01 -13.87
N VAL A 440 -19.76 -12.33 -13.70
CA VAL A 440 -19.20 -13.66 -13.87
C VAL A 440 -18.72 -14.17 -12.51
N PHE A 441 -19.30 -15.28 -12.07
CA PHE A 441 -18.96 -15.92 -10.81
C PHE A 441 -18.04 -17.12 -11.03
N LEU A 442 -16.97 -17.18 -10.24
CA LEU A 442 -15.98 -18.25 -10.23
C LEU A 442 -15.70 -18.66 -8.78
N VAL A 443 -15.25 -19.88 -8.55
CA VAL A 443 -14.85 -20.34 -7.21
C VAL A 443 -13.44 -20.92 -7.26
N ALA A 444 -12.56 -20.39 -6.41
CA ALA A 444 -11.19 -20.89 -6.25
C ALA A 444 -11.12 -22.01 -5.21
N ASP A 445 -10.12 -22.88 -5.36
CA ASP A 445 -9.90 -24.05 -4.48
C ASP A 445 -9.52 -23.64 -3.03
N SER A 446 -9.01 -22.43 -2.83
CA SER A 446 -8.64 -21.87 -1.53
C SER A 446 -8.70 -20.34 -1.52
N TRP A 447 -8.76 -19.73 -0.33
CA TRP A 447 -8.69 -18.28 -0.16
C TRP A 447 -7.37 -17.68 -0.65
N GLU A 448 -6.25 -18.40 -0.50
CA GLU A 448 -4.96 -17.96 -1.02
C GLU A 448 -4.91 -18.00 -2.56
N SER A 449 -5.55 -19.01 -3.17
CA SER A 449 -5.73 -19.08 -4.62
C SER A 449 -6.61 -17.93 -5.12
N LEU A 450 -7.68 -17.62 -4.38
CA LEU A 450 -8.56 -16.49 -4.67
C LEU A 450 -7.80 -15.16 -4.66
N ASP A 451 -7.02 -14.89 -3.60
CA ASP A 451 -6.18 -13.68 -3.51
C ASP A 451 -5.29 -13.55 -4.76
N GLY A 452 -4.61 -14.63 -5.14
CA GLY A 452 -3.75 -14.65 -6.32
C GLY A 452 -4.49 -14.40 -7.65
N TRP A 453 -5.76 -14.79 -7.76
CA TRP A 453 -6.59 -14.49 -8.93
C TRP A 453 -7.13 -13.06 -8.93
N VAL A 454 -7.64 -12.58 -7.78
CA VAL A 454 -8.10 -11.19 -7.61
C VAL A 454 -6.97 -10.22 -7.91
N ASP A 455 -5.80 -10.44 -7.32
CA ASP A 455 -4.62 -9.61 -7.52
C ASP A 455 -4.23 -9.62 -9.01
N ALA A 456 -4.08 -10.80 -9.63
CA ALA A 456 -3.65 -10.89 -11.03
C ALA A 456 -4.63 -10.20 -12.01
N ILE A 457 -5.94 -10.41 -11.87
CA ILE A 457 -6.93 -9.80 -12.77
C ILE A 457 -6.96 -8.28 -12.60
N ARG A 458 -6.95 -7.79 -11.35
CA ARG A 458 -6.96 -6.34 -11.07
C ARG A 458 -5.66 -5.66 -11.50
N LEU A 459 -4.51 -6.33 -11.40
CA LEU A 459 -3.24 -5.83 -11.89
C LEU A 459 -3.22 -5.73 -13.42
N VAL A 460 -3.72 -6.75 -14.14
CA VAL A 460 -3.88 -6.70 -15.60
C VAL A 460 -4.81 -5.56 -16.01
N TYR A 461 -5.97 -5.43 -15.35
CA TYR A 461 -6.88 -4.31 -15.56
C TYR A 461 -6.20 -2.95 -15.31
N THR A 462 -5.40 -2.84 -14.25
CA THR A 462 -4.68 -1.60 -13.93
C THR A 462 -3.64 -1.25 -15.00
N ILE A 463 -2.91 -2.25 -15.53
CA ILE A 463 -2.00 -2.06 -16.66
C ILE A 463 -2.77 -1.58 -17.89
N TYR A 464 -3.94 -2.16 -18.17
CA TYR A 464 -4.83 -1.72 -19.26
C TYR A 464 -5.27 -0.27 -19.07
N ALA A 465 -5.81 0.08 -17.91
CA ALA A 465 -6.27 1.43 -17.59
C ALA A 465 -5.14 2.47 -17.65
N ARG A 466 -3.89 2.07 -17.45
CA ARG A 466 -2.69 2.92 -17.57
C ARG A 466 -2.11 2.97 -18.99
N GLY A 467 -2.74 2.34 -19.97
CA GLY A 467 -2.29 2.33 -21.37
C GLY A 467 -1.00 1.55 -21.58
N LYS A 468 -0.72 0.52 -20.77
CA LYS A 468 0.53 -0.26 -20.79
C LYS A 468 0.37 -1.70 -21.22
N VAL A 469 -0.73 -2.02 -21.90
CA VAL A 469 -1.03 -3.39 -22.36
C VAL A 469 0.07 -3.92 -23.26
N ASP A 470 0.56 -3.13 -24.21
CA ASP A 470 1.59 -3.55 -25.16
C ASP A 470 2.89 -3.96 -24.46
N VAL A 471 3.22 -3.29 -23.36
CA VAL A 471 4.37 -3.66 -22.53
C VAL A 471 4.15 -5.03 -21.90
N LEU A 472 2.99 -5.25 -21.26
CA LEU A 472 2.66 -6.55 -20.68
C LEU A 472 2.61 -7.65 -21.74
N ALA A 473 2.05 -7.36 -22.92
CA ALA A 473 2.03 -8.25 -24.07
C ALA A 473 3.46 -8.65 -24.45
N SER A 474 4.36 -7.69 -24.65
CA SER A 474 5.77 -7.98 -24.99
C SER A 474 6.49 -8.85 -23.96
N ILE A 475 6.19 -8.66 -22.67
CA ILE A 475 6.78 -9.47 -21.59
C ILE A 475 6.37 -10.94 -21.74
N ILE A 476 5.07 -11.20 -21.94
CA ILE A 476 4.51 -12.55 -21.93
C ILE A 476 4.57 -13.26 -23.28
N THR A 477 4.58 -12.54 -24.40
CA THR A 477 4.64 -13.16 -25.75
C THR A 477 6.06 -13.28 -26.30
N GLY A 478 7.00 -12.46 -25.82
CA GLY A 478 8.38 -12.42 -26.33
C GLY A 478 8.58 -11.37 -27.41
#